data_AF-A0A537ISP1-F1
#
_entry.id   AF-A0A537ISP1-F1
#
_cell.length_a   1.000
_cell.length_b   1.000
_cell.length_c   1.000
_cell.angle_alpha   90.00
_cell.angle_beta   90.00
_cell.angle_gamma   90.00
#
_symmetry.space_group_name_H-M   'P 1'
#
loop_
_entity.id
_entity.type
_entity.pdbx_description
1 polymer ?
#
loop_
_entity_poly.entity_id
_entity_poly.type
_entity_poly.pdbx_seq_one_letter_code
_entity_poly.pdbx_strand_id
1 'polypeptide(L)'
;MKTIFNDRFINGKVYMDWFSGDMSFPLNNQNNKVLRWDGVFYTIFEKETVISITNGKILNIADVDNYEDNPKAIDRKDKSKLSDILFKQLKKVRWKSTDKFDCSDKYLVTIGEDGKVSKVIMPEYPIQDSIDKYWDKDEYNYCINNVFKALQKLTFDIIKDKGKPISEDVYFEIWFDSRRKIENWTR
;
A
#
# COMPACT_ATOMS: atom_id res chain seq x y z
N MET A 1 -47.12 0.77 0.35
CA MET A 1 -46.01 0.40 1.27
C MET A 1 -45.42 -0.96 0.94
N LYS A 2 -46.17 -2.06 0.96
CA LYS A 2 -45.66 -3.39 0.53
C LYS A 2 -45.10 -3.39 -0.91
N THR A 3 -45.72 -2.66 -1.83
CA THR A 3 -45.25 -2.50 -3.22
C THR A 3 -43.95 -1.69 -3.36
N ILE A 4 -43.61 -0.86 -2.37
CA ILE A 4 -42.44 0.05 -2.42
C ILE A 4 -41.24 -0.59 -1.72
N PHE A 5 -41.48 -1.19 -0.55
CA PHE A 5 -40.43 -1.72 0.32
C PHE A 5 -40.30 -3.26 0.26
N ASN A 6 -41.17 -3.92 -0.52
CA ASN A 6 -41.21 -5.36 -0.70
C ASN A 6 -41.04 -6.13 0.63
N ASP A 7 -40.03 -6.99 0.72
CA ASP A 7 -39.76 -7.86 1.86
C ASP A 7 -39.35 -7.10 3.13
N ARG A 8 -39.03 -5.81 3.01
CA ARG A 8 -38.70 -4.94 4.14
C ARG A 8 -39.93 -4.44 4.89
N PHE A 9 -41.15 -4.62 4.36
CA PHE A 9 -42.39 -4.23 5.03
C PHE A 9 -43.03 -5.42 5.74
N ILE A 10 -42.79 -5.53 7.05
CA ILE A 10 -43.22 -6.65 7.90
C ILE A 10 -44.13 -6.13 9.02
N ASN A 11 -45.33 -6.71 9.17
CA ASN A 11 -46.30 -6.37 10.23
C ASN A 11 -46.61 -4.87 10.37
N GLY A 12 -46.78 -4.17 9.24
CA GLY A 12 -47.08 -2.74 9.23
C GLY A 12 -45.87 -1.82 9.45
N LYS A 13 -44.66 -2.37 9.60
CA LYS A 13 -43.41 -1.63 9.80
C LYS A 13 -42.45 -1.81 8.63
N VAL A 14 -41.70 -0.77 8.29
CA VAL A 14 -40.60 -0.84 7.31
C VAL A 14 -39.29 -1.02 8.07
N TYR A 15 -38.51 -2.03 7.71
CA TYR A 15 -37.20 -2.33 8.27
C TYR A 15 -36.12 -1.88 7.28
N MET A 16 -35.41 -0.80 7.58
CA MET A 16 -34.32 -0.29 6.75
C MET A 16 -32.98 -0.49 7.45
N ASP A 17 -31.96 -0.88 6.67
CA ASP A 17 -30.58 -0.82 7.15
C ASP A 17 -30.10 0.60 6.97
N TRP A 18 -29.73 1.22 8.08
CA TRP A 18 -29.15 2.55 8.06
C TRP A 18 -27.64 2.44 7.86
N PHE A 19 -27.08 3.39 7.10
CA PHE A 19 -25.65 3.41 6.82
C PHE A 19 -24.81 3.38 8.10
N SER A 20 -23.74 2.59 8.07
CA SER A 20 -22.70 2.57 9.08
C SER A 20 -21.34 2.57 8.38
N GLY A 21 -20.45 3.47 8.79
CA GLY A 21 -19.16 3.68 8.16
C GLY A 21 -18.65 5.11 8.31
N ASP A 22 -17.45 5.34 7.79
CA ASP A 22 -16.80 6.65 7.79
C ASP A 22 -16.93 7.30 6.41
N MET A 23 -17.46 8.52 6.36
CA MET A 23 -17.41 9.41 5.18
C MET A 23 -16.32 10.46 5.38
N SER A 24 -15.62 10.86 4.33
CA SER A 24 -14.62 11.93 4.38
C SER A 24 -14.85 12.95 3.28
N PHE A 25 -14.56 14.22 3.61
CA PHE A 25 -14.61 15.34 2.68
C PHE A 25 -13.30 16.14 2.78
N PRO A 26 -12.72 16.58 1.65
CA PRO A 26 -11.54 17.44 1.70
C PRO A 26 -11.86 18.75 2.43
N LEU A 27 -10.98 19.18 3.33
CA LEU A 27 -11.09 20.50 3.91
C LEU A 27 -10.90 21.57 2.84
N ASN A 28 -11.80 22.56 2.84
CA ASN A 28 -11.80 23.67 1.90
C ASN A 28 -10.72 24.70 2.30
N ASN A 29 -9.47 24.37 2.01
CA ASN A 29 -8.34 25.29 2.13
C ASN A 29 -7.56 25.29 0.80
N GLN A 30 -6.99 26.45 0.44
CA GLN A 30 -6.39 26.66 -0.90
C GLN A 30 -5.14 25.78 -1.16
N ASN A 31 -4.63 25.10 -0.14
CA ASN A 31 -3.39 24.32 -0.20
C ASN A 31 -3.59 22.81 0.09
N ASN A 32 -4.84 22.31 0.11
CA ASN A 32 -5.09 20.90 0.38
C ASN A 32 -4.65 20.05 -0.82
N LYS A 33 -3.70 19.15 -0.61
CA LYS A 33 -3.16 18.31 -1.69
C LYS A 33 -3.77 16.92 -1.68
N VAL A 34 -3.86 16.32 -2.86
CA VAL A 34 -4.13 14.89 -3.01
C VAL A 34 -2.89 14.11 -2.57
N LEU A 35 -3.06 13.21 -1.60
CA LEU A 35 -2.02 12.26 -1.20
C LEU A 35 -2.08 11.00 -2.04
N ARG A 36 -3.28 10.42 -2.21
CA ARG A 36 -3.49 9.19 -2.98
C ARG A 36 -4.78 9.28 -3.77
N TRP A 37 -4.77 8.66 -4.94
CA TRP A 37 -5.94 8.50 -5.79
C TRP A 37 -5.88 7.11 -6.41
N ASP A 38 -7.00 6.40 -6.38
CA ASP A 38 -7.12 5.05 -6.95
C ASP A 38 -7.33 5.06 -8.49
N GLY A 39 -7.45 6.25 -9.08
CA GLY A 39 -7.68 6.43 -10.51
C GLY A 39 -9.16 6.48 -10.91
N VAL A 40 -10.10 6.24 -9.99
CA VAL A 40 -11.52 6.05 -10.35
C VAL A 40 -12.48 6.66 -9.33
N PHE A 41 -12.47 6.19 -8.07
CA PHE A 41 -13.56 6.45 -7.12
C PHE A 41 -13.08 7.05 -5.79
N TYR A 42 -11.82 6.87 -5.42
CA TYR A 42 -11.34 7.17 -4.09
C TYR A 42 -10.09 8.04 -4.09
N THR A 43 -10.17 9.14 -3.34
CA THR A 43 -9.07 10.10 -3.17
C THR A 43 -8.85 10.35 -1.69
N ILE A 44 -7.61 10.27 -1.24
CA ILE A 44 -7.18 10.68 0.09
C ILE A 44 -6.53 12.05 -0.03
N PHE A 45 -7.06 13.02 0.68
CA PHE A 45 -6.48 14.37 0.78
C PHE A 45 -5.61 14.51 2.02
N GLU A 46 -4.65 15.44 2.00
CA GLU A 46 -3.80 15.75 3.16
C GLU A 46 -4.61 16.10 4.40
N LYS A 47 -5.73 16.82 4.24
CA LYS A 47 -6.63 17.15 5.33
C LYS A 47 -8.08 16.90 4.98
N GLU A 48 -8.80 16.24 5.87
CA GLU A 48 -10.20 15.84 5.63
C GLU A 48 -11.05 16.05 6.88
N THR A 49 -12.32 16.38 6.69
CA THR A 49 -13.33 16.18 7.74
C THR A 49 -13.86 14.76 7.60
N VAL A 50 -13.75 13.96 8.66
CA VAL A 50 -14.27 12.60 8.75
C VAL A 50 -15.54 12.60 9.59
N ILE A 51 -16.61 12.00 9.05
CA ILE A 51 -17.89 11.80 9.71
C ILE A 51 -18.08 10.30 9.93
N SER A 52 -18.04 9.87 11.20
CA SER A 52 -18.31 8.48 11.58
C SER A 52 -19.79 8.29 11.85
N ILE A 53 -20.43 7.35 11.17
CA ILE A 53 -21.86 7.07 11.27
C ILE A 53 -22.08 5.62 11.71
N THR A 54 -23.05 5.41 12.60
CA THR A 54 -23.53 4.07 12.95
C THR A 54 -25.04 4.06 12.98
N ASN A 55 -25.64 3.13 12.25
CA ASN A 55 -27.09 2.98 12.12
C ASN A 55 -27.78 4.33 11.80
N GLY A 56 -27.19 5.10 10.88
CA GLY A 56 -27.73 6.38 10.43
C GLY A 56 -27.55 7.54 11.41
N LYS A 57 -26.89 7.32 12.55
CA LYS A 57 -26.57 8.36 13.52
C LYS A 57 -25.12 8.78 13.40
N ILE A 58 -24.88 10.09 13.32
CA ILE A 58 -23.54 10.66 13.40
C ILE A 58 -23.03 10.44 14.82
N LEU A 59 -21.90 9.75 14.94
CA LEU A 59 -21.20 9.52 16.20
C LEU A 59 -20.16 10.60 16.46
N ASN A 60 -19.41 10.96 15.42
CA ASN A 60 -18.30 11.90 15.51
C ASN A 60 -18.12 12.66 14.19
N ILE A 61 -17.66 13.90 14.29
CA ILE A 61 -17.16 14.71 13.19
C ILE A 61 -15.81 15.26 13.64
N ALA A 62 -14.76 14.98 12.89
CA ALA A 62 -13.43 15.45 13.22
C ALA A 62 -12.63 15.80 11.96
N ASP A 63 -11.83 16.86 12.06
CA ASP A 63 -10.82 17.16 11.07
C ASP A 63 -9.56 16.33 11.35
N VAL A 64 -9.00 15.71 10.32
CA VAL A 64 -7.82 14.84 10.42
C VAL A 64 -6.75 15.28 9.43
N ASP A 65 -5.50 15.09 9.84
CA ASP A 65 -4.33 15.17 8.95
C ASP A 65 -3.95 13.75 8.51
N ASN A 66 -3.93 13.52 7.20
CA ASN A 66 -3.63 12.23 6.59
C ASN A 66 -2.15 12.03 6.23
N TYR A 67 -1.29 12.96 6.61
CA TYR A 67 0.14 12.85 6.44
C TYR A 67 0.86 13.29 7.72
N GLU A 68 1.85 12.50 8.12
CA GLU A 68 2.72 12.76 9.25
C GLU A 68 4.16 12.73 8.76
N ASP A 69 4.79 13.91 8.77
CA ASP A 69 6.19 14.11 8.41
C ASP A 69 7.11 13.59 9.51
N ASN A 70 8.12 12.81 9.12
CA ASN A 70 9.21 12.42 9.99
C ASN A 70 10.52 12.87 9.34
N PRO A 71 11.21 13.89 9.89
CA PRO A 71 12.41 14.46 9.28
C PRO A 71 13.58 13.49 9.05
N LYS A 72 13.56 12.31 9.68
CA LYS A 72 14.58 11.26 9.51
C LYS A 72 14.13 10.14 8.55
N ALA A 73 12.87 10.17 8.13
CA ALA A 73 12.28 9.21 7.23
C ALA A 73 12.30 9.71 5.78
N ILE A 74 11.96 8.80 4.89
CA ILE A 74 11.87 9.06 3.46
C ILE A 74 10.47 9.58 3.15
N ASP A 75 10.42 10.71 2.46
CA ASP A 75 9.18 11.30 1.95
C ASP A 75 8.47 10.30 1.03
N ARG A 76 7.23 9.96 1.41
CA ARG A 76 6.35 9.07 0.64
C ARG A 76 5.19 9.76 -0.03
N LYS A 77 5.09 11.10 -0.01
CA LYS A 77 4.02 11.83 -0.71
C LYS A 77 4.01 11.52 -2.20
N ASP A 78 5.18 11.59 -2.83
CA ASP A 78 5.33 11.27 -4.24
C ASP A 78 5.53 9.76 -4.45
N LYS A 79 4.42 9.05 -4.61
CA LYS A 79 4.39 7.60 -4.85
C LYS A 79 5.27 7.18 -6.03
N SER A 80 5.40 8.02 -7.07
CA SER A 80 6.16 7.69 -8.28
C SER A 80 7.67 7.51 -8.03
N LYS A 81 8.20 8.10 -6.96
CA LYS A 81 9.63 8.02 -6.61
C LYS A 81 9.99 6.82 -5.74
N LEU A 82 9.00 6.12 -5.18
CA LEU A 82 9.26 5.07 -4.20
C LEU A 82 10.05 3.90 -4.80
N SER A 83 9.69 3.43 -6.00
CA SER A 83 10.40 2.35 -6.70
C SER A 83 11.88 2.68 -6.91
N ASP A 84 12.19 3.90 -7.35
CA ASP A 84 13.56 4.40 -7.53
C ASP A 84 14.35 4.44 -6.22
N ILE A 85 13.71 4.83 -5.12
CA ILE A 85 14.33 4.86 -3.80
C ILE A 85 14.67 3.44 -3.32
N LEU A 86 13.73 2.51 -3.47
CA LEU A 86 13.95 1.09 -3.14
C LEU A 86 15.10 0.52 -3.98
N PHE A 87 15.10 0.78 -5.29
CA PHE A 87 16.14 0.31 -6.21
C PHE A 87 17.53 0.88 -5.87
N LYS A 88 17.62 2.18 -5.56
CA LYS A 88 18.87 2.82 -5.13
C LYS A 88 19.45 2.16 -3.88
N GLN A 89 18.60 1.67 -2.98
CA GLN A 89 19.05 0.94 -1.81
C GLN A 89 19.51 -0.48 -2.14
N LEU A 90 18.80 -1.18 -3.02
CA LEU A 90 19.19 -2.52 -3.48
C LEU A 90 20.54 -2.52 -4.20
N LYS A 91 20.88 -1.44 -4.92
CA LYS A 91 22.17 -1.29 -5.60
C LYS A 91 23.39 -1.36 -4.67
N LYS A 92 23.20 -1.10 -3.38
CA LYS A 92 24.27 -1.14 -2.37
C LYS A 92 24.50 -2.53 -1.80
N VAL A 93 23.62 -3.49 -2.12
CA VAL A 93 23.71 -4.86 -1.62
C VAL A 93 24.80 -5.61 -2.37
N ARG A 94 25.65 -6.31 -1.62
CA ARG A 94 26.57 -7.29 -2.19
C ARG A 94 25.86 -8.63 -2.32
N TRP A 95 25.42 -8.94 -3.53
CA TRP A 95 24.81 -10.22 -3.87
C TRP A 95 25.89 -11.30 -3.94
N LYS A 96 25.81 -12.33 -3.08
CA LYS A 96 26.89 -13.32 -2.90
C LYS A 96 26.73 -14.58 -3.75
N SER A 97 25.50 -14.92 -4.12
CA SER A 97 25.16 -16.15 -4.86
C SER A 97 24.60 -15.86 -6.26
N THR A 98 24.99 -14.74 -6.88
CA THR A 98 24.50 -14.36 -8.23
C THR A 98 24.94 -15.31 -9.33
N ASP A 99 25.96 -16.12 -9.07
CA ASP A 99 26.41 -17.21 -9.94
C ASP A 99 25.47 -18.42 -9.92
N LYS A 100 24.68 -18.57 -8.85
CA LYS A 100 23.77 -19.71 -8.64
C LYS A 100 22.29 -19.34 -8.76
N PHE A 101 21.94 -18.13 -8.37
CA PHE A 101 20.57 -17.66 -8.26
C PHE A 101 20.36 -16.42 -9.13
N ASP A 102 19.33 -16.45 -9.96
CA ASP A 102 18.86 -15.33 -10.75
C ASP A 102 17.66 -14.68 -10.06
N CYS A 103 17.89 -13.52 -9.47
CA CYS A 103 16.85 -12.75 -8.79
C CYS A 103 16.21 -11.68 -9.70
N SER A 104 16.37 -11.81 -11.03
CA SER A 104 15.79 -10.91 -12.03
C SER A 104 14.28 -11.10 -12.14
N ASP A 105 13.53 -10.34 -11.35
CA ASP A 105 12.06 -10.45 -11.31
C ASP A 105 11.44 -9.14 -10.82
N LYS A 106 10.11 -9.10 -10.89
CA LYS A 106 9.25 -8.12 -10.25
C LYS A 106 9.06 -8.46 -8.77
N TYR A 107 9.18 -7.44 -7.94
CA TYR A 107 8.96 -7.52 -6.50
C TYR A 107 7.85 -6.55 -6.09
N LEU A 108 7.11 -6.95 -5.07
CA LEU A 108 6.13 -6.13 -4.37
C LEU A 108 6.59 -5.93 -2.93
N VAL A 109 6.84 -4.68 -2.56
CA VAL A 109 7.26 -4.27 -1.22
C VAL A 109 6.12 -3.60 -0.52
N THR A 110 5.75 -4.11 0.65
CA THR A 110 4.77 -3.47 1.51
C THR A 110 5.50 -2.58 2.52
N ILE A 111 5.21 -1.28 2.46
CA ILE A 111 5.52 -0.32 3.53
C ILE A 111 4.35 -0.37 4.51
N GLY A 112 4.61 -0.75 5.76
CA GLY A 112 3.62 -0.86 6.81
C GLY A 112 3.07 0.48 7.27
N GLU A 113 2.03 0.38 8.09
CA GLU A 113 1.38 1.51 8.78
C GLU A 113 2.35 2.32 9.66
N ASP A 114 3.41 1.67 10.16
CA ASP A 114 4.48 2.28 10.96
C ASP A 114 5.60 2.91 10.12
N GLY A 115 5.45 2.92 8.79
CA GLY A 115 6.44 3.45 7.86
C GLY A 115 7.65 2.55 7.63
N LYS A 116 7.67 1.30 8.12
CA LYS A 116 8.76 0.34 7.87
C LYS A 116 8.39 -0.63 6.75
N VAL A 117 9.41 -1.18 6.08
CA VAL A 117 9.19 -2.30 5.16
C VAL A 117 8.77 -3.54 5.96
N SER A 118 7.54 -4.01 5.74
CA SER A 118 6.95 -5.13 6.48
C SER A 118 6.97 -6.44 5.70
N LYS A 119 6.95 -6.38 4.36
CA LYS A 119 6.86 -7.55 3.49
C LYS A 119 7.53 -7.32 2.14
N VAL A 120 8.09 -8.38 1.58
CA VAL A 120 8.52 -8.46 0.18
C VAL A 120 8.00 -9.78 -0.40
N ILE A 121 7.39 -9.74 -1.58
CA ILE A 121 6.98 -10.92 -2.34
C ILE A 121 7.32 -10.76 -3.83
N MET A 122 7.30 -11.86 -4.58
CA MET A 122 7.22 -11.83 -6.04
C MET A 122 5.74 -11.99 -6.44
N PRO A 123 5.08 -10.97 -7.00
CA PRO A 123 3.63 -10.93 -7.15
C PRO A 123 3.09 -11.91 -8.20
N GLU A 124 3.94 -12.38 -9.12
CA GLU A 124 3.55 -13.36 -10.16
C GLU A 124 3.43 -14.78 -9.61
N TYR A 125 3.91 -15.01 -8.38
CA TYR A 125 3.90 -16.32 -7.71
C TYR A 125 3.19 -16.23 -6.34
N PRO A 126 1.87 -15.96 -6.32
CA PRO A 126 1.14 -15.63 -5.09
C PRO A 126 0.89 -16.83 -4.17
N ILE A 127 1.02 -18.06 -4.67
CA ILE A 127 0.73 -19.31 -3.93
C ILE A 127 1.88 -20.30 -4.01
N GLN A 128 1.99 -21.19 -3.02
CA GLN A 128 3.09 -22.15 -2.92
C GLN A 128 3.21 -23.05 -4.17
N ASP A 129 2.08 -23.55 -4.69
CA ASP A 129 2.07 -24.38 -5.90
C ASP A 129 2.68 -23.68 -7.12
N SER A 130 2.51 -22.35 -7.21
CA SER A 130 3.11 -21.56 -8.30
C SER A 130 4.62 -21.37 -8.10
N ILE A 131 5.06 -21.18 -6.86
CA ILE A 131 6.48 -21.08 -6.53
C ILE A 131 7.17 -22.41 -6.86
N ASP A 132 6.65 -23.53 -6.36
CA ASP A 132 7.27 -24.85 -6.55
C ASP A 132 7.30 -25.30 -8.02
N LYS A 133 6.41 -24.75 -8.86
CA LYS A 133 6.37 -25.04 -10.30
C LYS A 133 7.41 -24.26 -11.11
N TYR A 134 7.70 -23.02 -10.72
CA TYR A 134 8.50 -22.09 -11.54
C TYR A 134 9.83 -21.72 -10.92
N TRP A 135 10.03 -21.98 -9.63
CA TRP A 135 11.22 -21.61 -8.87
C TRP A 135 11.75 -22.79 -8.07
N ASP A 136 13.08 -22.85 -7.99
CA ASP A 136 13.69 -23.55 -6.88
C ASP A 136 13.40 -22.82 -5.57
N LYS A 137 13.03 -23.56 -4.53
CA LYS A 137 12.60 -22.99 -3.25
C LYS A 137 13.72 -22.24 -2.55
N ASP A 138 14.98 -22.69 -2.68
CA ASP A 138 16.12 -22.02 -2.06
C ASP A 138 16.44 -20.72 -2.82
N GLU A 139 16.33 -20.74 -4.15
CA GLU A 139 16.47 -19.55 -5.00
C GLU A 139 15.43 -18.48 -4.66
N TYR A 140 14.14 -18.85 -4.67
CA TYR A 140 13.04 -17.95 -4.34
C TYR A 140 13.22 -17.29 -2.96
N ASN A 141 13.52 -18.12 -1.95
CA ASN A 141 13.76 -17.65 -0.59
C ASN A 141 15.00 -16.77 -0.51
N TYR A 142 16.08 -17.11 -1.21
CA TYR A 142 17.29 -16.30 -1.25
C TYR A 142 16.99 -14.91 -1.83
N CYS A 143 16.27 -14.83 -2.94
CA CYS A 143 15.95 -13.59 -3.61
C CYS A 143 15.10 -12.66 -2.73
N ILE A 144 13.96 -13.14 -2.23
CA ILE A 144 13.08 -12.36 -1.35
C ILE A 144 13.82 -11.92 -0.08
N ASN A 145 14.56 -12.81 0.56
CA ASN A 145 15.25 -12.48 1.80
C ASN A 145 16.35 -11.43 1.59
N ASN A 146 17.07 -11.46 0.46
CA ASN A 146 18.06 -10.43 0.18
C ASN A 146 17.42 -9.08 -0.08
N VAL A 147 16.32 -9.04 -0.85
CA VAL A 147 15.58 -7.80 -1.07
C VAL A 147 15.03 -7.26 0.25
N PHE A 148 14.36 -8.08 1.04
CA PHE A 148 13.84 -7.68 2.35
C PHE A 148 14.95 -7.16 3.26
N LYS A 149 16.07 -7.89 3.40
CA LYS A 149 17.20 -7.47 4.25
C LYS A 149 17.84 -6.15 3.82
N ALA A 150 17.83 -5.86 2.51
CA ALA A 150 18.35 -4.61 1.97
C ALA A 150 17.47 -3.41 2.33
N LEU A 151 16.16 -3.62 2.35
CA LEU A 151 15.15 -2.59 2.48
C LEU A 151 14.63 -2.41 3.91
N GLN A 152 14.74 -3.41 4.79
CA GLN A 152 14.20 -3.40 6.17
C GLN A 152 14.70 -2.24 7.05
N LYS A 153 15.83 -1.62 6.69
CA LYS A 153 16.39 -0.48 7.44
C LYS A 153 15.84 0.87 6.98
N LEU A 154 15.09 0.90 5.88
CA LEU A 154 14.43 2.12 5.41
C LEU A 154 13.27 2.44 6.35
N THR A 155 13.04 3.73 6.54
CA THR A 155 11.89 4.26 7.27
C THR A 155 11.28 5.35 6.41
N PHE A 156 9.98 5.32 6.26
CA PHE A 156 9.18 6.23 5.45
C PHE A 156 8.24 7.02 6.35
N ASP A 157 7.79 8.17 5.87
CA ASP A 157 6.71 8.94 6.51
C ASP A 157 5.42 8.12 6.62
N ILE A 158 4.45 8.62 7.38
CA ILE A 158 3.16 7.95 7.55
C ILE A 158 2.09 8.66 6.71
N ILE A 159 1.41 7.90 5.85
CA ILE A 159 0.18 8.28 5.15
C ILE A 159 -0.95 7.56 5.87
N LYS A 160 -2.05 8.27 6.04
CA LYS A 160 -3.24 7.82 6.72
C LYS A 160 -4.43 7.94 5.78
N ASP A 161 -5.45 7.13 6.02
CA ASP A 161 -6.76 7.23 5.42
C ASP A 161 -7.76 7.53 6.53
N LYS A 162 -8.47 8.66 6.44
CA LYS A 162 -9.40 9.13 7.48
C LYS A 162 -8.75 9.18 8.87
N GLY A 163 -7.49 9.62 8.92
CA GLY A 163 -6.69 9.72 10.15
C GLY A 163 -6.10 8.39 10.66
N LYS A 164 -6.34 7.27 9.99
CA LYS A 164 -5.80 5.94 10.35
C LYS A 164 -4.63 5.58 9.44
N PRO A 165 -3.42 5.28 9.97
CA PRO A 165 -2.28 4.86 9.16
C PRO A 165 -2.64 3.72 8.21
N ILE A 166 -2.11 3.78 6.99
CA ILE A 166 -2.30 2.72 5.98
C ILE A 166 -0.95 2.13 5.54
N SER A 167 -1.00 0.86 5.19
CA SER A 167 0.07 0.21 4.44
C SER A 167 0.00 0.59 2.96
N GLU A 168 1.14 0.54 2.29
CA GLU A 168 1.24 0.81 0.87
C GLU A 168 2.18 -0.17 0.18
N ASP A 169 1.69 -0.71 -0.93
CA ASP A 169 2.43 -1.59 -1.80
C ASP A 169 3.13 -0.82 -2.92
N VAL A 170 4.41 -1.11 -3.12
CA VAL A 170 5.28 -0.53 -4.14
C VAL A 170 5.88 -1.64 -4.98
N TYR A 171 5.63 -1.59 -6.29
CA TYR A 171 6.27 -2.48 -7.24
C TYR A 171 7.62 -1.93 -7.70
N PHE A 172 8.58 -2.82 -7.89
CA PHE A 172 9.76 -2.53 -8.68
C PHE A 172 10.23 -3.82 -9.37
N GLU A 173 10.92 -3.68 -10.49
CA GLU A 173 11.46 -4.80 -11.28
C GLU A 173 12.97 -4.63 -11.42
N ILE A 174 13.71 -5.72 -11.22
CA ILE A 174 15.16 -5.75 -11.36
C ILE A 174 15.60 -6.76 -12.39
N TRP A 175 16.71 -6.46 -13.04
CA TRP A 175 17.38 -7.37 -13.96
C TRP A 175 18.87 -7.43 -13.65
N PHE A 176 19.46 -8.62 -13.70
CA PHE A 176 20.91 -8.79 -13.63
C PHE A 176 21.50 -8.81 -15.06
N ASP A 177 22.37 -7.84 -15.36
CA ASP A 177 23.08 -7.81 -16.64
C ASP A 177 24.08 -8.98 -16.78
N SER A 178 24.68 -9.11 -17.96
CA SER A 178 25.74 -10.11 -18.24
C SER A 178 26.97 -10.00 -17.31
N ARG A 179 27.15 -8.86 -16.63
CA ARG A 179 28.21 -8.58 -15.65
C ARG A 179 27.71 -8.70 -14.20
N ARG A 180 26.50 -9.24 -13.99
CA ARG A 180 25.82 -9.40 -12.70
C ARG A 180 25.61 -8.08 -11.94
N LYS A 181 25.48 -6.96 -12.65
CA LYS A 181 25.03 -5.69 -12.10
C LYS A 181 23.52 -5.61 -12.17
N ILE A 182 22.91 -5.04 -11.14
CA ILE A 182 21.46 -4.83 -11.13
C ILE A 182 21.06 -3.58 -11.91
N GLU A 183 20.01 -3.71 -12.69
CA GLU A 183 19.35 -2.67 -13.48
C GLU A 183 17.92 -2.46 -12.99
N ASN A 184 17.40 -1.23 -13.14
CA ASN A 184 16.01 -0.91 -12.82
C ASN A 184 15.18 -1.10 -14.08
N TRP A 185 14.26 -2.06 -14.06
CA TRP A 185 13.38 -2.38 -15.17
C TRP A 185 11.92 -1.99 -14.89
N THR A 186 11.68 -1.30 -13.76
CA THR A 186 10.36 -0.76 -13.40
C THR A 186 9.88 0.20 -14.48
N ARG A 187 8.70 -0.06 -15.05
CA ARG A 187 8.02 0.79 -16.04
C ARG A 187 6.89 1.60 -15.43
#